data_AF-X1FWN8-F1
#
_entry.id   AF-X1FWN8-F1
#
_cell.length_a   1.000
_cell.length_b   1.000
_cell.length_c   1.000
_cell.angle_alpha   90.00
_cell.angle_beta   90.00
_cell.angle_gamma   90.00
#
_symmetry.space_group_name_H-M   'P 1'
#
loop_
_entity.id
_entity.type
_entity.pdbx_description
1 polymer ?
#
loop_
_entity_poly.entity_id
_entity_poly.type
_entity_poly.pdbx_seq_one_letter_code
_entity_poly.pdbx_strand_id
1 'polypeptide(L)'
;IMGFVCISSSIIMRDLNAAGYSPIISMMTGSLIGLLLGLIPGFINGFFVAKLKVPPFIATLGMWGITNGLAWRLCEGFPIGFLPLQVRDIGNAYLAYFSPKKGFSF
;
A
#
# COMPACT_ATOMS: atom_id res chain seq x y z
N ILE A 1 3.56 -0.32 9.13
CA ILE A 1 4.09 0.40 7.95
C ILE A 1 3.38 -0.06 6.67
N MET A 2 3.42 -1.35 6.30
CA MET A 2 2.70 -1.83 5.11
C MET A 2 1.22 -1.45 5.09
N GLY A 3 0.48 -1.68 6.18
CA GLY A 3 -0.94 -1.32 6.25
C GLY A 3 -1.21 0.16 5.95
N PHE A 4 -0.49 1.07 6.61
CA PHE A 4 -0.59 2.52 6.38
C PHE A 4 -0.32 2.93 4.92
N VAL A 5 0.71 2.34 4.31
CA VAL A 5 1.07 2.61 2.90
C VAL A 5 0.01 2.09 1.95
N CYS A 6 -0.49 0.88 2.15
CA CYS A 6 -1.56 0.32 1.31
C CYS A 6 -2.85 1.15 1.41
N ILE A 7 -3.19 1.61 2.61
CA ILE A 7 -4.39 2.39 2.89
C ILE A 7 -4.32 3.77 2.20
N SER A 8 -3.23 4.50 2.41
CA SER A 8 -3.01 5.80 1.77
C SER A 8 -2.97 5.70 0.25
N SER A 9 -2.26 4.69 -0.29
CA SER A 9 -2.23 4.43 -1.74
C SER A 9 -3.62 4.11 -2.29
N SER A 10 -4.38 3.26 -1.62
CA SER A 10 -5.74 2.86 -2.05
C SER A 10 -6.73 4.02 -2.04
N ILE A 11 -6.67 4.91 -1.04
CA ILE A 11 -7.51 6.11 -0.97
C ILE A 11 -7.23 7.02 -2.16
N ILE A 12 -5.95 7.28 -2.45
CA ILE A 12 -5.56 8.17 -3.56
C ILE A 12 -5.93 7.57 -4.91
N MET A 13 -5.70 6.27 -5.10
CA MET A 13 -6.09 5.55 -6.31
C MET A 13 -7.61 5.60 -6.52
N ARG A 14 -8.39 5.41 -5.44
CA ARG A 14 -9.86 5.49 -5.47
C ARG A 14 -10.34 6.90 -5.81
N ASP A 15 -9.80 7.92 -5.16
CA ASP A 15 -10.26 9.29 -5.32
C ASP A 15 -9.93 9.84 -6.73
N LEU A 16 -8.76 9.48 -7.29
CA LEU A 16 -8.40 9.81 -8.67
C LEU A 16 -9.24 9.07 -9.70
N ASN A 17 -9.57 7.80 -9.44
CA ASN A 17 -10.47 7.02 -10.29
C ASN A 17 -11.90 7.57 -10.25
N ALA A 18 -12.38 8.00 -9.07
CA ALA A 18 -13.67 8.67 -8.92
C ALA A 18 -13.73 10.04 -9.63
N ALA A 19 -12.60 10.73 -9.75
CA ALA A 19 -12.47 11.98 -10.50
C ALA A 19 -12.41 11.78 -12.04
N GLY A 20 -12.48 10.55 -12.54
CA GLY A 20 -12.53 10.25 -13.98
C GLY A 20 -11.17 10.24 -14.70
N TYR A 21 -10.06 10.19 -13.96
CA TYR A 21 -8.73 10.07 -14.57
C TYR A 21 -8.47 8.68 -15.15
N SER A 22 -7.60 8.62 -16.16
CA SER A 22 -7.18 7.34 -16.76
C SER A 22 -6.59 6.40 -15.68
N PRO A 23 -7.00 5.13 -15.65
CA PRO A 23 -6.63 4.19 -14.59
C PRO A 23 -5.12 3.96 -14.44
N ILE A 24 -4.36 4.12 -15.53
CA ILE A 24 -2.89 4.05 -15.51
C ILE A 24 -2.26 5.19 -14.70
N ILE A 25 -2.79 6.41 -14.84
CA ILE A 25 -2.28 7.57 -14.12
C ILE A 25 -2.55 7.38 -12.62
N SER A 26 -3.75 6.93 -12.27
CA SER A 26 -4.15 6.64 -10.89
C SER A 26 -3.26 5.57 -10.23
N MET A 27 -2.86 4.54 -10.97
CA MET A 27 -1.92 3.52 -10.48
C MET A 27 -0.53 4.07 -10.21
N MET A 28 0.03 4.84 -11.16
CA MET A 28 1.37 5.38 -11.03
C MET A 28 1.47 6.38 -9.89
N THR A 29 0.49 7.28 -9.76
CA THR A 29 0.45 8.25 -8.65
C THR A 29 0.26 7.56 -7.31
N GLY A 30 -0.66 6.60 -7.21
CA GLY A 30 -0.88 5.82 -5.99
C GLY A 30 0.36 5.06 -5.54
N SER A 31 1.09 4.45 -6.47
CA SER A 31 2.33 3.72 -6.18
C SER A 31 3.45 4.65 -5.74
N LEU A 32 3.61 5.78 -6.45
CA LEU A 32 4.64 6.77 -6.14
C LEU A 32 4.44 7.36 -4.75
N ILE A 33 3.20 7.70 -4.39
CA ILE A 33 2.86 8.27 -3.09
C ILE A 33 3.01 7.21 -1.99
N GLY A 34 2.63 5.96 -2.25
CA GLY A 34 2.88 4.86 -1.31
C GLY A 34 4.37 4.68 -1.01
N LEU A 35 5.22 4.81 -2.03
CA LEU A 35 6.68 4.69 -1.89
C LEU A 35 7.26 5.85 -1.08
N LEU A 36 6.83 7.09 -1.36
CA LEU A 36 7.21 8.27 -0.59
C LEU A 36 6.77 8.16 0.88
N LEU A 37 5.55 7.70 1.14
CA LEU A 37 5.03 7.51 2.49
C LEU A 37 5.70 6.34 3.23
N GLY A 38 6.19 5.34 2.51
CA GLY A 38 6.99 4.23 3.09
C GLY A 38 8.43 4.64 3.43
N LEU A 39 9.00 5.59 2.68
CA LEU A 39 10.34 6.12 2.95
C LEU A 39 10.43 6.90 4.25
N ILE A 40 9.37 7.65 4.61
CA ILE A 40 9.33 8.45 5.86
C ILE A 40 9.60 7.58 7.11
N PRO A 41 8.81 6.52 7.40
CA PRO A 41 9.06 5.67 8.57
C PRO A 41 10.38 4.89 8.46
N GLY A 42 10.82 4.54 7.24
CA GLY A 42 12.14 3.94 7.02
C GLY A 42 13.29 4.88 7.44
N PHE A 43 13.22 6.14 7.01
CA PHE A 43 14.20 7.17 7.35
C PHE A 43 14.18 7.50 8.85
N ILE A 44 13.00 7.61 9.44
CA ILE A 44 12.86 7.84 10.88
C ILE A 44 13.51 6.71 11.67
N ASN A 45 13.20 5.44 11.35
CA ASN A 45 13.82 4.30 12.01
C ASN A 45 15.35 4.29 11.85
N GLY A 46 15.85 4.58 10.65
CA GLY A 46 17.29 4.68 10.39
C GLY A 46 17.96 5.80 11.18
N PHE A 47 17.30 6.97 11.28
CA PHE A 47 17.81 8.12 12.04
C PHE A 47 17.89 7.85 13.54
N PHE A 48 16.86 7.23 14.12
CA PHE A 48 16.86 6.84 15.54
C PHE A 48 17.98 5.86 15.88
N VAL A 49 18.23 4.89 15.00
CA VAL A 49 19.32 3.92 15.21
C VAL A 49 20.68 4.57 15.03
N ALA A 50 20.88 5.37 13.97
CA ALA A 50 22.18 5.95 13.63
C ALA A 50 22.62 7.06 14.59
N LYS A 51 21.71 7.95 15.00
CA LYS A 51 22.06 9.14 15.81
C LYS A 51 21.76 8.98 17.29
N LEU A 52 20.67 8.32 17.64
CA LEU A 52 20.19 8.19 19.03
C LEU A 52 20.58 6.84 19.67
N LYS A 53 21.23 5.94 18.92
CA LYS A 53 21.69 4.60 19.36
C LYS A 53 20.58 3.79 20.06
N VAL A 54 19.33 4.04 19.69
CA VAL A 54 18.19 3.29 20.22
C VAL A 54 18.22 1.88 19.63
N PRO A 55 17.97 0.83 20.42
CA PRO A 55 17.88 -0.52 19.90
C PRO A 55 16.86 -0.62 18.74
N PRO A 56 17.23 -1.23 17.61
CA PRO A 56 16.40 -1.23 16.39
C PRO A 56 15.02 -1.87 16.60
N PHE A 57 14.90 -2.79 17.55
CA PHE A 57 13.65 -3.42 17.95
C PHE A 57 12.63 -2.42 18.52
N ILE A 58 13.07 -1.50 19.37
CA ILE A 58 12.19 -0.50 20.00
C ILE A 58 11.72 0.52 18.97
N ALA A 59 12.63 0.97 18.09
CA ALA A 59 12.30 1.91 17.03
C ALA A 59 11.25 1.32 16.07
N THR A 60 11.45 0.08 15.60
CA THR A 60 10.51 -0.57 14.69
C THR A 60 9.17 -0.94 15.34
N LEU A 61 9.15 -1.41 16.59
CA LEU A 61 7.89 -1.64 17.31
C LEU A 61 7.10 -0.36 17.53
N GLY A 62 7.77 0.73 17.93
CA GLY A 62 7.14 2.03 18.09
C GLY A 62 6.56 2.56 16.78
N MET A 63 7.34 2.50 15.70
CA MET A 63 6.89 2.91 14.37
C MET A 63 5.75 2.03 13.83
N TRP A 64 5.76 0.73 14.12
CA TRP A 64 4.65 -0.16 13.80
C TRP A 64 3.36 0.27 14.50
N GLY A 65 3.41 0.60 15.80
CA GLY A 65 2.28 1.12 16.55
C GLY A 65 1.74 2.43 15.99
N ILE A 66 2.62 3.40 15.73
CA ILE A 66 2.24 4.71 15.15
C ILE A 66 1.57 4.52 13.79
N THR A 67 2.18 3.71 12.91
CA THR A 67 1.62 3.47 11.57
C THR A 67 0.31 2.69 11.60
N ASN A 68 0.12 1.79 12.56
CA ASN A 68 -1.18 1.13 12.76
C ASN A 68 -2.24 2.11 13.23
N GLY A 69 -1.95 2.97 14.21
CA GLY A 69 -2.90 3.99 14.66
C GLY A 69 -3.33 4.94 13.52
N LEU A 70 -2.36 5.40 12.72
CA LEU A 70 -2.63 6.20 11.53
C LEU A 70 -3.46 5.44 10.48
N ALA A 71 -3.15 4.17 10.23
CA ALA A 71 -3.92 3.32 9.34
C ALA A 71 -5.39 3.21 9.77
N TRP A 72 -5.64 2.96 11.05
CA TRP A 72 -7.00 2.90 11.61
C TRP A 72 -7.73 4.24 11.48
N ARG A 73 -7.02 5.35 11.69
CA ARG A 73 -7.59 6.69 11.54
C ARG A 73 -7.99 7.00 10.09
N LEU A 74 -7.20 6.55 9.12
CA LEU A 74 -7.43 6.78 7.70
C LEU A 74 -8.53 5.89 7.11
N CYS A 75 -8.64 4.63 7.56
CA CYS A 75 -9.69 3.72 7.09
C CYS A 75 -11.03 3.91 7.78
N GLU A 76 -11.09 4.63 8.90
CA GLU A 76 -12.27 4.73 9.77
C GLU A 76 -12.90 3.35 10.12
N GLY A 77 -12.08 2.29 10.11
CA GLY A 77 -12.52 0.92 10.35
C GLY A 77 -13.13 0.19 9.14
N PHE A 78 -13.25 0.82 7.97
CA PHE A 78 -13.78 0.21 6.75
C PHE A 78 -12.66 -0.18 5.77
N PRO A 79 -12.79 -1.33 5.08
CA PRO A 79 -11.87 -1.67 3.99
C PRO A 79 -12.06 -0.72 2.80
N ILE A 80 -10.97 -0.16 2.29
CA ILE A 80 -11.00 0.76 1.16
C ILE A 80 -11.24 -0.03 -0.12
N GLY A 81 -12.45 0.09 -0.66
CA GLY A 81 -12.86 -0.51 -1.93
C GLY A 81 -12.83 0.48 -3.10
N PHE A 82 -13.37 0.06 -4.25
CA PHE A 82 -13.50 0.86 -5.47
C PHE A 82 -12.18 1.25 -6.16
N LEU A 83 -11.21 0.35 -6.14
CA LEU A 83 -10.00 0.50 -6.95
C LEU A 83 -10.31 0.32 -8.45
N PRO A 84 -9.53 0.96 -9.35
CA PRO A 84 -9.72 0.83 -10.79
C PRO A 84 -9.73 -0.64 -11.24
N LEU A 85 -10.60 -0.99 -12.19
CA LEU A 85 -10.77 -2.38 -12.66
C LEU A 85 -9.44 -2.98 -13.12
N GLN A 86 -8.59 -2.18 -13.76
CA GLN A 86 -7.26 -2.64 -14.19
C GLN A 86 -6.36 -3.06 -13.02
N VAL A 87 -6.50 -2.47 -11.83
CA VAL A 87 -5.71 -2.88 -10.64
C VAL A 87 -6.14 -4.27 -10.20
N ARG A 88 -7.45 -4.50 -10.21
CA ARG A 88 -8.03 -5.79 -9.88
C ARG A 88 -7.67 -6.83 -10.93
N ASP A 89 -7.67 -6.47 -12.21
CA ASP A 89 -7.35 -7.39 -13.30
C ASP A 89 -5.86 -7.75 -13.29
N ILE A 90 -4.95 -6.80 -13.01
CA ILE A 90 -3.52 -7.08 -12.80
C ILE A 90 -3.30 -7.90 -11.52
N GLY A 91 -3.97 -7.54 -10.43
CA GLY A 91 -3.81 -8.22 -9.14
C GLY A 91 -4.39 -9.64 -9.11
N ASN A 92 -5.41 -9.91 -9.93
CA ASN A 92 -6.00 -11.24 -10.12
C ASN A 92 -5.53 -11.93 -11.42
N ALA A 93 -4.61 -11.32 -12.17
CA ALA A 93 -4.05 -11.96 -13.35
C ALA A 93 -3.23 -13.17 -12.90
N TYR A 94 -3.61 -14.35 -13.38
CA TYR A 94 -2.84 -15.56 -13.17
C TYR A 94 -1.84 -15.71 -14.33
N LEU A 95 -0.54 -15.76 -14.02
CA LEU A 95 0.50 -16.02 -15.03
C LEU A 95 0.37 -17.41 -15.68
N ALA A 96 -0.21 -18.37 -14.96
CA ALA A 96 -0.57 -19.69 -15.45
C ALA A 96 -1.71 -20.25 -14.59
N TYR A 97 -2.92 -20.39 -15.14
CA TYR A 97 -4.03 -21.05 -14.45
C TYR A 97 -4.08 -22.53 -14.87
N PHE A 98 -3.50 -23.42 -14.07
CA PHE A 98 -3.60 -24.87 -14.30
C PHE A 98 -4.89 -25.40 -13.68
N SER A 99 -5.95 -25.52 -14.49
CA SER A 99 -7.21 -26.14 -14.08
C SER A 99 -7.29 -27.60 -14.56
N PRO A 100 -7.51 -28.58 -13.67
CA PRO A 100 -7.53 -30.00 -14.01
C PRO A 100 -8.61 -30.42 -15.03
N LYS A 101 -9.59 -29.55 -15.35
CA LYS A 101 -10.70 -29.87 -16.27
C LYS A 101 -10.76 -28.99 -17.53
N LYS A 102 -9.89 -27.98 -17.71
CA LYS A 102 -9.92 -27.08 -18.88
C LYS A 102 -8.58 -26.78 -19.56
N GLY A 103 -7.46 -27.37 -19.12
CA GLY A 103 -6.15 -27.11 -19.72
C GLY A 103 -5.60 -25.71 -19.40
N PHE A 104 -4.46 -25.36 -20.00
CA PHE A 104 -3.80 -24.06 -19.83
C PHE A 104 -4.67 -22.95 -20.46
N SER A 105 -5.09 -21.97 -19.66
CA SER A 105 -5.64 -20.71 -20.16
C SER A 105 -4.64 -19.60 -19.86
N PHE A 106 -4.20 -18.92 -20.92
CA PHE A 106 -3.46 -17.65 -20.86
C PHE A 106 -4.44 -16.48 -20.70
#